data_AF-A0A0R2CWI1-F1
#
_entry.id   AF-A0A0R2CWI1-F1
#
_cell.length_a   1.000
_cell.length_b   1.000
_cell.length_c   1.000
_cell.angle_alpha   90.00
_cell.angle_beta   90.00
_cell.angle_gamma   90.00
#
_symmetry.space_group_name_H-M   'P 1'
#
loop_
_entity.id
_entity.type
_entity.pdbx_description
1 polymer ?
#
loop_
_entity_poly.entity_id
_entity_poly.type
_entity_poly.pdbx_seq_one_letter_code
_entity_poly.pdbx_strand_id
1 'polypeptide(L)' 'MKRRTVAKQITDKGRIKINDRVAKSSSNVVQGDIVTIGFGNKTLKIKINSIKENVKKEEAEQLYDILAENYKENFND' A
#
# COMPACT_ATOMS: atom_id res chain seq x y z
N MET A 1 -3.81 -9.39 33.87
CA MET A 1 -3.14 -9.86 32.62
C MET A 1 -4.18 -10.14 31.55
N LYS A 2 -4.44 -9.22 30.58
CA LYS A 2 -4.83 -9.48 29.17
C LYS A 2 -4.72 -8.20 28.33
N ARG A 3 -3.59 -7.48 28.37
CA ARG A 3 -3.35 -6.27 27.54
C ARG A 3 -2.79 -6.58 26.14
N ARG A 4 -2.77 -7.85 25.71
CA ARG A 4 -1.99 -8.29 24.54
C ARG A 4 -2.78 -8.55 23.26
N THR A 5 -4.10 -8.37 23.24
CA THR A 5 -4.97 -8.87 22.15
C THR A 5 -5.57 -7.79 21.24
N VAL A 6 -5.46 -6.51 21.60
CA VAL A 6 -6.06 -5.41 20.81
C VAL A 6 -5.09 -4.87 19.75
N ALA A 7 -3.79 -4.82 20.06
CA ALA A 7 -2.78 -4.29 19.14
C ALA A 7 -2.64 -5.11 17.84
N LYS A 8 -3.00 -6.40 17.86
CA LYS A 8 -2.92 -7.29 16.68
C LYS A 8 -4.12 -7.14 15.72
N GLN A 9 -5.25 -6.58 16.16
CA GLN A 9 -6.46 -6.46 15.34
C GLN A 9 -6.39 -5.31 14.32
N ILE A 10 -5.50 -4.33 14.53
CA ILE A 10 -5.39 -3.17 13.62
C ILE A 10 -4.46 -3.47 12.44
N THR A 11 -3.50 -4.39 12.62
CA THR A 11 -2.54 -4.83 11.59
C THR A 11 -3.16 -5.75 10.53
N ASP A 12 -4.37 -6.26 10.76
CA ASP A 12 -5.07 -7.23 9.90
C ASP A 12 -5.96 -6.58 8.83
N LYS A 13 -6.02 -5.25 8.75
CA LYS A 13 -6.76 -4.56 7.67
C LYS A 13 -5.96 -4.61 6.37
N GLY A 14 -5.87 -5.79 5.75
CA GLY A 14 -5.20 -6.15 4.50
C GLY A 14 -5.53 -5.24 3.31
N ARG A 15 -5.03 -4.01 3.39
CA ARG A 15 -5.26 -2.93 2.44
C ARG A 15 -4.16 -2.82 1.42
N ILE A 16 -3.03 -3.48 1.64
CA ILE A 16 -1.92 -3.49 0.70
C ILE A 16 -1.93 -4.87 0.04
N LYS A 17 -2.00 -4.90 -1.28
CA LYS A 17 -1.85 -6.10 -2.10
C LYS A 17 -0.61 -5.94 -2.96
N ILE A 18 0.26 -6.94 -3.00
CA ILE A 18 1.40 -7.01 -3.92
C ILE A 18 1.11 -8.14 -4.89
N ASN A 19 1.06 -7.85 -6.19
CA ASN A 19 0.74 -8.85 -7.22
C ASN A 19 -0.53 -9.66 -6.89
N ASP A 20 -1.58 -8.95 -6.48
CA ASP A 20 -2.89 -9.48 -6.08
C ASP A 20 -2.93 -10.26 -4.74
N ARG A 21 -1.78 -10.48 -4.09
CA ARG A 21 -1.69 -11.15 -2.78
C ARG A 21 -1.72 -10.14 -1.65
N VAL A 22 -2.50 -10.39 -0.59
CA VAL A 22 -2.56 -9.53 0.60
C VAL A 22 -1.18 -9.51 1.26
N ALA A 23 -0.56 -8.34 1.26
CA ALA A 23 0.75 -8.11 1.82
C ALA A 23 0.64 -7.64 3.26
N LYS A 24 1.60 -8.06 4.09
CA LYS A 24 1.77 -7.58 5.45
C LYS A 24 2.78 -6.44 5.45
N SER A 25 2.85 -5.68 6.53
CA SER A 25 3.83 -4.59 6.69
C SER A 25 5.30 -5.05 6.59
N SER A 26 5.56 -6.35 6.70
CA SER A 26 6.89 -6.97 6.52
C SER A 26 7.08 -7.67 5.17
N SER A 27 6.18 -7.44 4.20
CA SER A 27 6.32 -8.03 2.87
C SER A 27 7.41 -7.30 2.10
N ASN A 28 8.42 -8.03 1.63
CA ASN A 28 9.38 -7.50 0.67
C ASN A 28 8.67 -7.22 -0.67
N VAL A 29 8.92 -6.04 -1.22
CA VAL A 29 8.59 -5.67 -2.60
C VAL A 29 9.85 -5.81 -3.45
N VAL A 30 9.70 -6.18 -4.72
CA VAL A 30 10.78 -6.19 -5.70
C VAL A 30 10.48 -5.25 -6.87
N GLN A 31 11.51 -4.89 -7.63
CA GLN A 31 11.34 -4.11 -8.85
C GLN A 31 10.42 -4.85 -9.82
N GLY A 32 9.43 -4.14 -10.37
CA GLY A 32 8.40 -4.67 -11.25
C GLY A 32 7.13 -5.14 -10.55
N ASP A 33 7.08 -5.17 -9.21
CA ASP A 33 5.86 -5.50 -8.48
C ASP A 33 4.77 -4.45 -8.68
N ILE A 34 3.52 -4.93 -8.71
CA ILE A 34 2.34 -4.06 -8.68
C ILE A 34 1.79 -4.06 -7.26
N VAL A 35 1.81 -2.88 -6.64
CA VAL A 35 1.31 -2.66 -5.30
C VAL A 35 -0.03 -1.93 -5.37
N THR A 36 -1.07 -2.52 -4.81
CA THR A 36 -2.39 -1.89 -4.66
C THR A 36 -2.59 -1.52 -3.21
N ILE A 37 -2.73 -0.23 -2.93
CA ILE A 37 -2.93 0.37 -1.61
C ILE A 37 -4.38 0.86 -1.53
N GLY A 38 -5.20 0.15 -0.79
CA GLY A 38 -6.54 0.57 -0.40
C GLY A 38 -6.49 1.54 0.78
N PHE A 39 -6.42 2.84 0.50
CA PHE A 39 -6.81 3.86 1.45
C PHE A 39 -8.32 3.73 1.72
N GLY A 40 -8.78 4.03 2.94
CA GLY A 40 -10.19 3.83 3.32
C GLY A 40 -11.19 4.40 2.29
N ASN A 41 -10.84 5.55 1.72
CA ASN A 41 -11.68 6.30 0.79
C ASN A 41 -11.12 6.28 -0.64
N LYS A 42 -9.99 5.59 -0.92
CA LYS A 42 -9.46 5.44 -2.27
C LYS A 42 -8.55 4.23 -2.45
N THR A 43 -8.57 3.59 -3.60
CA THR A 43 -7.62 2.55 -3.97
C THR A 43 -6.59 3.12 -4.95
N LEU A 44 -5.33 3.08 -4.57
CA LEU A 44 -4.19 3.49 -5.39
C LEU A 44 -3.45 2.24 -5.86
N LYS A 45 -3.21 2.11 -7.15
CA LYS A 45 -2.41 1.05 -7.75
C LYS A 45 -1.14 1.68 -8.31
N ILE A 46 0.01 1.24 -7.82
CA ILE A 46 1.32 1.68 -8.26
C ILE A 46 2.15 0.50 -8.75
N LYS A 47 3.06 0.75 -9.67
CA LYS A 47 4.07 -0.20 -10.13
C LYS A 47 5.44 0.26 -9.63
N ILE A 48 6.19 -0.63 -9.01
CA ILE A 48 7.54 -0.33 -8.56
C ILE A 48 8.48 -0.42 -9.75
N ASN A 49 9.12 0.69 -10.12
CA ASN A 49 10.12 0.73 -11.18
C ASN A 49 11.53 0.59 -10.65
N SER A 50 11.80 1.00 -9.41
CA SER A 50 13.11 0.83 -8.77
C SER A 50 12.97 0.95 -7.26
N ILE A 51 13.78 0.22 -6.50
CA ILE A 51 13.79 0.26 -5.04
C ILE A 51 15.13 0.82 -4.60
N LYS A 52 15.11 1.99 -3.98
CA LYS A 52 16.28 2.57 -3.32
C LYS A 52 15.97 2.66 -1.82
N GLU A 53 16.90 2.22 -0.97
CA GLU A 53 16.75 2.26 0.49
C GLU A 53 16.90 3.69 1.06
N ASN A 54 17.53 4.60 0.31
CA ASN A 54 17.68 6.01 0.65
C ASN A 54 17.14 6.87 -0.50
N VAL A 55 15.95 7.43 -0.33
CA VAL A 55 15.30 8.26 -1.34
C VAL A 55 14.95 9.59 -0.71
N LYS A 56 15.42 10.68 -1.33
CA LYS A 56 14.90 12.02 -1.04
C LYS A 56 13.53 12.13 -1.67
N LYS A 57 12.62 12.93 -1.08
CA LYS A 57 11.24 13.08 -1.57
C LYS A 57 11.16 13.37 -3.08
N GLU A 58 12.13 14.12 -3.60
CA GLU A 58 12.24 14.50 -5.02
C GLU A 58 12.54 13.32 -5.96
N GLU A 59 13.23 12.27 -5.49
CA GLU A 59 13.55 11.09 -6.30
C GLU A 59 12.50 9.97 -6.15
N ALA A 60 11.66 10.03 -5.13
CA ALA A 60 10.68 8.99 -4.84
C ALA A 60 9.61 8.87 -5.94
N GLU A 61 9.26 9.98 -6.59
CA GLU A 61 8.29 10.01 -7.69
C GLU A 61 8.79 9.24 -8.92
N GLN A 62 10.10 9.08 -9.10
CA GLN A 62 10.66 8.30 -10.21
C GLN A 62 10.78 6.81 -9.90
N LEU A 63 10.59 6.40 -8.65
CA LEU A 63 10.75 5.00 -8.22
C LEU A 63 9.51 4.14 -8.46
N TYR A 64 8.34 4.76 -8.64
CA TYR A 64 7.11 4.06 -8.89
C TYR A 64 6.23 4.82 -9.87
N ASP A 65 5.53 4.09 -10.72
CA ASP A 65 4.49 4.64 -11.59
C ASP A 65 3.13 4.45 -10.96
N ILE A 66 2.28 5.48 -11.01
CA ILE A 66 0.88 5.37 -10.62
C ILE A 66 0.11 4.78 -11.80
N LEU A 67 -0.37 3.55 -11.65
CA LEU A 67 -1.16 2.87 -12.68
C LEU A 67 -2.64 3.23 -12.63
N ALA A 68 -3.19 3.41 -11.43
CA ALA A 68 -4.59 3.79 -11.26
C ALA A 68 -4.85 4.40 -9.87
N GLU A 69 -5.74 5.39 -9.81
CA GLU A 69 -6.32 5.88 -8.57
C GLU A 69 -7.84 5.83 -8.66
N ASN A 70 -8.50 5.29 -7.63
CA ASN A 70 -9.95 5.15 -7.59
C ASN A 70 -10.48 5.62 -6.24
N TYR A 71 -11.30 6.67 -6.22
CA TYR A 71 -11.92 7.17 -4.99
C TYR A 71 -13.22 6.40 -4.70
N LYS A 72 -13.46 6.10 -3.42
CA LYS A 72 -14.60 5.31 -2.94
C LYS A 72 -15.77 6.15 -2.42
N GLU A 73 -15.70 7.47 -2.46
CA GLU A 73 -16.81 8.34 -2.08
C GLU A 73 -17.56 8.88 -3.29
N ASN A 74 -18.71 8.25 -3.58
CA ASN A 74 -19.88 9.00 -4.02
C ASN A 74 -20.63 9.38 -2.74
N PHE A 75 -20.39 10.58 -2.20
CA PHE A 75 -21.33 11.18 -1.26
C PHE A 75 -22.47 11.76 -2.10
N ASN A 76 -23.52 10.97 -2.28
CA ASN A 76 -24.80 11.43 -2.80
C ASN A 76 -25.92 10.85 -1.93
N ASP A 77 -26.00 11.35 -0.71
CA ASP A 77 -27.26 11.51 0.05
C ASP A 77 -27.08 12.64 1.07
#